data_AF-A0A366H493-F1
#
_entry.id   AF-A0A366H493-F1
#
_cell.length_a   1.000
_cell.length_b   1.000
_cell.length_c   1.000
_cell.angle_alpha   90.00
_cell.angle_beta   90.00
_cell.angle_gamma   90.00
#
_symmetry.space_group_name_H-M   'P 1'
#
loop_
_entity.id
_entity.type
_entity.pdbx_description
1 polymer ?
#
loop_
_entity_poly.entity_id
_entity_poly.type
_entity_poly.pdbx_seq_one_letter_code
_entity_poly.pdbx_strand_id
1 'polypeptide(L)'
;MKSALAVFAEKGPDLPVIEDFIAAAGVARGTFYNYFRTTGELLAALTGAMSDEVLAVVDAEVLKFDDPAVRICTGTRLYVGMACRYPIWGMFLARIGSRHAVRGKLLDTYLTRDIETGVQAKRFAVPNAVVVRDIILGSIFFGLETILTEPSIENHVEEMMYVVLHGIGLSKEEARAIAFMPLPETGTVFGPILSTLKETGIGRASI
;
A
#
# COMPACT_ATOMS: atom_id res chain seq x y z
N MET A 1 -3.70 2.04 18.83
CA MET A 1 -3.69 1.33 17.54
C MET A 1 -4.69 0.17 17.50
N LYS A 2 -4.55 -0.89 18.31
CA LYS A 2 -5.50 -2.03 18.29
C LYS A 2 -6.97 -1.65 18.54
N SER A 3 -7.26 -0.88 19.60
CA SER A 3 -8.65 -0.40 19.84
C SER A 3 -9.17 0.51 18.72
N ALA A 4 -8.30 1.33 18.13
CA ALA A 4 -8.69 2.19 17.01
C ALA A 4 -9.00 1.38 15.75
N LEU A 5 -8.22 0.33 15.48
CA LEU A 5 -8.48 -0.61 14.39
C LEU A 5 -9.85 -1.27 14.55
N ALA A 6 -10.20 -1.73 15.76
CA ALA A 6 -11.52 -2.30 16.01
C ALA A 6 -12.66 -1.31 15.73
N VAL A 7 -12.54 -0.07 16.25
CA VAL A 7 -13.55 0.98 16.03
C VAL A 7 -13.71 1.33 14.55
N PHE A 8 -12.61 1.52 13.83
CA PHE A 8 -12.67 1.82 12.39
C PHE A 8 -13.15 0.64 11.56
N ALA A 9 -12.84 -0.59 11.96
CA ALA A 9 -13.29 -1.76 11.24
C ALA A 9 -14.80 -2.02 11.44
N GLU A 10 -15.34 -1.68 12.62
CA GLU A 10 -16.78 -1.80 12.91
C GLU A 10 -17.59 -0.69 12.24
N LYS A 11 -17.14 0.57 12.35
CA LYS A 11 -17.92 1.74 11.93
C LYS A 11 -17.50 2.32 10.58
N GLY A 12 -16.45 1.79 9.96
CA GLY A 12 -15.82 2.38 8.78
C GLY A 12 -14.92 3.58 9.12
N PRO A 13 -14.21 4.13 8.11
CA PRO A 13 -13.22 5.18 8.33
C PRO A 13 -13.82 6.57 8.62
N ASP A 14 -15.09 6.80 8.28
CA ASP A 14 -15.72 8.14 8.29
C ASP A 14 -16.65 8.42 9.47
N LEU A 15 -17.27 7.38 10.04
CA LEU A 15 -18.30 7.55 11.07
C LEU A 15 -17.78 7.74 12.51
N PRO A 16 -16.63 7.16 12.93
CA PRO A 16 -16.18 7.30 14.31
C PRO A 16 -15.95 8.74 14.77
N VAL A 17 -16.33 8.99 16.03
CA VAL A 17 -16.00 10.23 16.76
C VAL A 17 -14.91 9.97 17.80
N ILE A 18 -14.29 11.03 18.33
CA ILE A 18 -13.18 10.91 19.29
C ILE A 18 -13.60 10.10 20.53
N GLU A 19 -14.84 10.27 21.00
CA GLU A 19 -15.43 9.55 22.13
C GLU A 19 -15.42 8.04 21.94
N ASP A 20 -15.60 7.54 20.72
CA ASP A 20 -15.56 6.11 20.42
C ASP A 20 -14.19 5.52 20.73
N PHE A 21 -13.12 6.24 20.39
CA PHE A 21 -11.74 5.81 20.62
C PHE A 21 -11.35 5.93 22.09
N ILE A 22 -11.79 6.97 22.77
CA ILE A 22 -11.60 7.16 24.21
C ILE A 22 -12.24 5.99 24.96
N ALA A 23 -13.49 5.66 24.64
CA ALA A 23 -14.22 4.56 25.26
C ALA A 23 -13.54 3.21 24.97
N ALA A 24 -13.18 2.94 23.71
CA ALA A 24 -12.55 1.67 23.31
C ALA A 24 -11.13 1.48 23.85
N ALA A 25 -10.39 2.56 24.08
CA ALA A 25 -9.02 2.51 24.63
C ALA A 25 -8.96 2.64 26.15
N GLY A 26 -10.06 3.02 26.81
CA GLY A 26 -10.09 3.27 28.25
C GLY A 26 -9.17 4.42 28.70
N VAL A 27 -8.95 5.41 27.84
CA VAL A 27 -8.06 6.55 28.11
C VAL A 27 -8.84 7.81 28.41
N ALA A 28 -8.25 8.77 29.12
CA ALA A 28 -8.87 10.08 29.30
C ALA A 28 -8.81 10.91 28.00
N ARG A 29 -9.75 11.85 27.81
CA ARG A 29 -9.78 12.75 26.64
C ARG A 29 -8.46 13.50 26.42
N GLY A 30 -7.86 14.02 27.50
CA GLY A 30 -6.55 14.69 27.41
C GLY A 30 -5.44 13.78 26.91
N THR A 31 -5.50 12.48 27.21
CA THR A 31 -4.53 11.49 26.71
C THR A 31 -4.65 11.31 25.20
N PHE A 32 -5.87 11.29 24.66
CA PHE A 32 -6.07 11.22 23.20
C PHE A 32 -5.41 12.41 22.49
N TYR A 33 -5.68 13.62 22.97
CA TYR A 33 -5.15 14.86 22.37
C TYR A 33 -3.64 15.03 22.49
N ASN A 34 -2.97 14.27 23.38
CA ASN A 34 -1.50 14.21 23.40
C ASN A 34 -0.92 13.53 22.15
N TYR A 35 -1.69 12.66 21.48
CA TYR A 35 -1.23 11.90 20.32
C TYR A 35 -1.91 12.35 19.02
N PHE A 36 -3.21 12.62 19.04
CA PHE A 36 -4.00 12.90 17.84
C PHE A 36 -4.96 14.06 18.07
N ARG A 37 -5.04 14.97 17.10
CA ARG A 37 -5.97 16.10 17.13
C ARG A 37 -7.31 15.76 16.48
N THR A 38 -7.30 14.82 15.54
CA THR A 38 -8.49 14.41 14.78
C THR A 38 -8.54 12.90 14.58
N THR A 39 -9.73 12.39 14.28
CA THR A 39 -9.93 10.99 13.88
C THR A 39 -9.20 10.68 12.56
N GLY A 40 -9.12 11.66 11.65
CA GLY A 40 -8.34 11.55 10.41
C GLY A 40 -6.84 11.38 10.64
N GLU A 41 -6.25 12.11 11.60
CA GLU A 41 -4.85 11.91 12.00
C GLU A 41 -4.60 10.51 12.57
N LEU A 42 -5.53 10.01 13.41
CA LEU A 42 -5.47 8.66 13.94
C LEU A 42 -5.60 7.60 12.84
N LEU A 43 -6.51 7.79 11.89
CA LEU A 43 -6.68 6.89 10.74
C LEU A 43 -5.40 6.86 9.89
N ALA A 44 -4.85 8.03 9.55
CA ALA A 44 -3.61 8.13 8.78
C ALA A 44 -2.42 7.45 9.49
N ALA A 45 -2.29 7.62 10.80
CA ALA A 45 -1.25 6.96 11.58
C ALA A 45 -1.44 5.43 11.60
N LEU A 46 -2.68 4.96 11.75
CA LEU A 46 -3.01 3.54 11.73
C LEU A 46 -2.70 2.91 10.37
N THR A 47 -3.18 3.51 9.28
CA THR A 47 -2.91 3.04 7.92
C THR A 47 -1.43 3.02 7.61
N GLY A 48 -0.67 4.05 8.01
CA GLY A 48 0.77 4.10 7.83
C GLY A 48 1.49 2.95 8.54
N ALA A 49 1.11 2.66 9.80
CA ALA A 49 1.69 1.54 10.53
C ALA A 49 1.36 0.18 9.89
N MET A 50 0.15 0.02 9.33
CA MET A 50 -0.22 -1.17 8.57
C MET A 50 0.58 -1.28 7.25
N SER A 51 0.77 -0.16 6.55
CA SER A 51 1.62 -0.11 5.36
C SER A 51 3.07 -0.49 5.67
N ASP A 52 3.62 -0.06 6.81
CA ASP A 52 4.97 -0.42 7.21
C ASP A 52 5.12 -1.93 7.45
N GLU A 53 4.13 -2.58 8.08
CA GLU A 53 4.10 -4.05 8.24
C GLU A 53 4.06 -4.77 6.90
N VAL A 54 3.24 -4.30 5.95
CA VAL A 54 3.17 -4.87 4.59
C VAL A 54 4.50 -4.69 3.87
N LEU A 55 5.07 -3.48 3.90
CA LEU A 55 6.29 -3.14 3.18
C LEU A 55 7.50 -3.89 3.73
N ALA A 56 7.53 -4.25 5.01
CA ALA A 56 8.56 -5.12 5.55
C ALA A 56 8.57 -6.51 4.88
N VAL A 57 7.40 -7.07 4.59
CA VAL A 57 7.27 -8.35 3.86
C VAL A 57 7.57 -8.16 2.37
N VAL A 58 7.04 -7.11 1.76
CA VAL A 58 7.22 -6.84 0.33
C VAL A 58 8.68 -6.55 -0.01
N ASP A 59 9.35 -5.68 0.74
CA ASP A 59 10.74 -5.29 0.46
C ASP A 59 11.70 -6.48 0.59
N ALA A 60 11.44 -7.40 1.53
CA ALA A 60 12.21 -8.63 1.69
C ALA A 60 12.14 -9.54 0.45
N GLU A 61 11.00 -9.56 -0.26
CA GLU A 61 10.86 -10.30 -1.52
C GLU A 61 11.44 -9.52 -2.71
N VAL A 62 11.23 -8.21 -2.75
CA VAL A 62 11.74 -7.31 -3.80
C VAL A 62 13.27 -7.35 -3.86
N LEU A 63 13.94 -7.30 -2.72
CA LEU A 63 15.41 -7.27 -2.65
C LEU A 63 16.09 -8.57 -3.07
N LYS A 64 15.34 -9.64 -3.34
CA LYS A 64 15.89 -10.89 -3.92
C LYS A 64 16.20 -10.77 -5.41
N PHE A 65 15.70 -9.73 -6.08
CA PHE A 65 15.93 -9.49 -7.49
C PHE A 65 17.04 -8.47 -7.70
N ASP A 66 17.87 -8.63 -8.72
CA ASP A 66 18.90 -7.64 -9.07
C ASP A 66 18.40 -6.56 -10.04
N ASP A 67 17.50 -6.92 -10.96
CA ASP A 67 16.98 -5.98 -11.97
C ASP A 67 15.98 -4.99 -11.33
N PRO A 68 16.24 -3.67 -11.36
CA PRO A 68 15.33 -2.67 -10.81
C PRO A 68 13.94 -2.64 -11.49
N ALA A 69 13.83 -3.04 -12.76
CA ALA A 69 12.53 -3.18 -13.42
C ALA A 69 11.67 -4.25 -12.73
N VAL A 70 12.30 -5.38 -12.40
CA VAL A 70 11.66 -6.49 -11.69
C VAL A 70 11.30 -6.06 -10.27
N ARG A 71 12.21 -5.38 -9.56
CA ARG A 71 11.95 -4.85 -8.21
C ARG A 71 10.69 -3.98 -8.14
N ILE A 72 10.60 -2.98 -9.02
CA ILE A 72 9.46 -2.05 -9.06
C ILE A 72 8.16 -2.79 -9.38
N CYS A 73 8.20 -3.71 -10.35
CA CYS A 73 7.04 -4.51 -10.75
C CYS A 73 6.57 -5.43 -9.64
N THR A 74 7.48 -6.22 -9.06
CA THR A 74 7.17 -7.14 -7.96
C THR A 74 6.66 -6.37 -6.75
N GLY A 75 7.33 -5.29 -6.34
CA GLY A 75 6.92 -4.50 -5.18
C GLY A 75 5.53 -3.90 -5.34
N THR A 76 5.26 -3.32 -6.51
CA THR A 76 3.95 -2.71 -6.82
C THR A 76 2.84 -3.77 -6.82
N ARG A 77 3.04 -4.89 -7.52
CA ARG A 77 2.04 -5.96 -7.61
C ARG A 77 1.77 -6.62 -6.26
N LEU A 78 2.80 -6.87 -5.46
CA LEU A 78 2.65 -7.41 -4.10
C LEU A 78 1.93 -6.43 -3.16
N TYR A 79 2.28 -5.14 -3.20
CA TYR A 79 1.66 -4.13 -2.35
C TYR A 79 0.15 -3.98 -2.65
N VAL A 80 -0.23 -3.88 -3.93
CA VAL A 80 -1.65 -3.83 -4.35
C VAL A 80 -2.37 -5.14 -4.01
N GLY A 81 -1.73 -6.29 -4.24
CA GLY A 81 -2.28 -7.60 -3.89
C GLY A 81 -2.54 -7.76 -2.38
N MET A 82 -1.68 -7.20 -1.53
CA MET A 82 -1.90 -7.16 -0.08
C MET A 82 -3.10 -6.27 0.29
N ALA A 83 -3.31 -5.16 -0.40
CA ALA A 83 -4.45 -4.28 -0.13
C ALA A 83 -5.78 -4.97 -0.46
N CYS A 84 -5.79 -5.82 -1.49
CA CYS A 84 -6.92 -6.69 -1.80
C CYS A 84 -7.09 -7.84 -0.79
N ARG A 85 -5.98 -8.42 -0.30
CA ARG A 85 -5.98 -9.50 0.70
C ARG A 85 -6.43 -9.04 2.08
N TYR A 86 -6.20 -7.77 2.41
CA TYR A 86 -6.59 -7.14 3.68
C TYR A 86 -7.57 -5.97 3.41
N PRO A 87 -8.86 -6.24 3.12
CA PRO A 87 -9.80 -5.22 2.63
C PRO A 87 -9.95 -4.01 3.54
N ILE A 88 -9.88 -4.18 4.86
CA ILE A 88 -9.92 -3.08 5.83
C ILE A 88 -8.76 -2.11 5.62
N TRP A 89 -7.56 -2.64 5.38
CA TRP A 89 -6.40 -1.83 5.05
C TRP A 89 -6.58 -1.12 3.70
N GLY A 90 -7.07 -1.84 2.68
CA GLY A 90 -7.39 -1.27 1.37
C GLY A 90 -8.39 -0.10 1.45
N MET A 91 -9.47 -0.26 2.23
CA MET A 91 -10.44 0.81 2.48
C MET A 91 -9.80 2.01 3.17
N PHE A 92 -8.94 1.79 4.18
CA PHE A 92 -8.27 2.90 4.86
C PHE A 92 -7.28 3.63 3.95
N LEU A 93 -6.56 2.89 3.09
CA LEU A 93 -5.66 3.45 2.08
C LEU A 93 -6.40 4.36 1.10
N ALA A 94 -7.54 3.91 0.57
CA ALA A 94 -8.37 4.70 -0.34
C ALA A 94 -8.85 6.01 0.33
N ARG A 95 -9.05 6.00 1.66
CA ARG A 95 -9.64 7.14 2.37
C ARG A 95 -8.67 8.27 2.73
N ILE A 96 -7.44 7.95 3.17
CA ILE A 96 -6.52 8.94 3.78
C ILE A 96 -5.83 9.87 2.77
N GLY A 97 -5.95 9.56 1.47
CA GLY A 97 -5.35 10.29 0.35
C GLY A 97 -3.82 10.18 0.29
N SER A 98 -3.25 10.49 -0.88
CA SER A 98 -1.81 10.34 -1.18
C SER A 98 -0.89 11.15 -0.25
N ARG A 99 -1.35 12.30 0.26
CA ARG A 99 -0.60 13.17 1.18
C ARG A 99 -0.16 12.46 2.46
N HIS A 100 -1.00 11.58 3.01
CA HIS A 100 -0.73 10.90 4.28
C HIS A 100 -0.22 9.47 4.09
N ALA A 101 -0.59 8.83 2.98
CA ALA A 101 -0.23 7.44 2.72
C ALA A 101 1.23 7.27 2.25
N VAL A 102 1.84 8.31 1.65
CA VAL A 102 3.08 8.11 0.87
C VAL A 102 4.23 8.99 1.31
N ARG A 103 4.03 10.31 1.40
CA ARG A 103 5.16 11.24 1.48
C ARG A 103 6.00 11.00 2.74
N GLY A 104 7.29 10.69 2.55
CA GLY A 104 8.21 10.42 3.66
C GLY A 104 7.94 9.10 4.41
N LYS A 105 7.20 8.17 3.79
CA LYS A 105 6.93 6.82 4.29
C LYS A 105 7.75 5.78 3.54
N LEU A 106 7.79 4.55 4.06
CA LEU A 106 8.58 3.46 3.48
C LEU A 106 8.25 3.21 2.00
N LEU A 107 6.99 3.37 1.57
CA LEU A 107 6.60 3.19 0.18
C LEU A 107 7.34 4.18 -0.75
N ASP A 108 7.37 5.46 -0.38
CA ASP A 108 8.09 6.51 -1.11
C ASP A 108 9.59 6.21 -1.12
N THR A 109 10.16 5.82 0.04
CA THR A 109 11.58 5.50 0.16
C THR A 109 12.01 4.31 -0.70
N TYR A 110 11.32 3.17 -0.59
CA TYR A 110 11.71 1.93 -1.27
C TYR A 110 11.50 2.04 -2.78
N LEU A 111 10.37 2.59 -3.20
CA LEU A 111 10.11 2.81 -4.63
C LEU A 111 11.12 3.80 -5.24
N THR A 112 11.41 4.91 -4.55
CA THR A 112 12.40 5.88 -5.04
C THR A 112 13.78 5.25 -5.17
N ARG A 113 14.22 4.46 -4.19
CA ARG A 113 15.50 3.72 -4.23
C ARG A 113 15.63 2.87 -5.49
N ASP A 114 14.60 2.07 -5.80
CA ASP A 114 14.66 1.13 -6.93
C ASP A 114 14.59 1.85 -8.28
N ILE A 115 13.84 2.95 -8.36
CA ILE A 115 13.81 3.82 -9.54
C ILE A 115 15.17 4.49 -9.76
N GLU A 116 15.75 5.10 -8.73
CA GLU A 116 17.06 5.73 -8.79
C GLU A 116 18.15 4.74 -9.23
N THR A 117 18.10 3.52 -8.71
CA THR A 117 18.99 2.43 -9.12
C THR A 117 18.89 2.15 -10.63
N GLY A 118 17.68 2.04 -11.17
CA GLY A 118 17.50 1.80 -12.60
C GLY A 118 17.85 2.99 -13.50
N VAL A 119 17.66 4.22 -13.02
CA VAL A 119 18.12 5.43 -13.73
C VAL A 119 19.66 5.46 -13.78
N GLN A 120 20.33 5.24 -12.64
CA GLN A 120 21.79 5.24 -12.56
C GLN A 120 22.42 4.13 -13.43
N ALA A 121 21.79 2.95 -13.44
CA ALA A 121 22.20 1.83 -14.29
C ALA A 121 21.86 2.02 -15.78
N LYS A 122 21.22 3.13 -16.16
CA LYS A 122 20.67 3.37 -17.52
C LYS A 122 19.71 2.27 -17.99
N ARG A 123 19.12 1.56 -17.04
CA ARG A 123 18.08 0.55 -17.27
C ARG A 123 16.77 1.21 -17.71
N PHE A 124 16.53 2.44 -17.24
CA PHE A 124 15.36 3.25 -17.61
C PHE A 124 15.78 4.43 -18.47
N ALA A 125 15.02 4.68 -19.55
CA ALA A 125 15.24 5.78 -20.48
C ALA A 125 14.44 7.03 -20.06
N VAL A 126 14.67 7.50 -18.83
CA VAL A 126 13.92 8.60 -18.21
C VAL A 126 14.87 9.63 -17.59
N PRO A 127 14.55 10.93 -17.66
CA PRO A 127 15.43 11.98 -17.17
C PRO A 127 15.32 12.21 -15.66
N ASN A 128 14.23 11.76 -15.00
CA ASN A 128 13.95 12.12 -13.61
C ASN A 128 13.22 10.98 -12.87
N ALA A 129 13.87 10.44 -11.84
CA ALA A 129 13.32 9.38 -10.98
C ALA A 129 12.03 9.79 -10.26
N VAL A 130 11.92 11.06 -9.84
CA VAL A 130 10.75 11.58 -9.14
C VAL A 130 9.50 11.54 -10.02
N VAL A 131 9.64 11.82 -11.32
CA VAL A 131 8.50 11.77 -12.25
C VAL A 131 7.98 10.34 -12.40
N VAL A 132 8.88 9.36 -12.56
CA VAL A 132 8.49 7.94 -12.62
C VAL A 132 7.83 7.49 -11.33
N ARG A 133 8.39 7.91 -10.20
CA ARG A 133 7.84 7.61 -8.88
C ARG A 133 6.42 8.15 -8.74
N ASP A 134 6.18 9.40 -9.12
CA ASP A 134 4.86 10.02 -9.00
C ASP A 134 3.83 9.33 -9.91
N ILE A 135 4.23 8.88 -11.10
CA ILE A 135 3.38 8.08 -12.00
C ILE A 135 3.00 6.75 -11.34
N ILE A 136 3.97 6.03 -10.78
CA ILE A 136 3.73 4.71 -10.16
C ILE A 136 2.89 4.85 -8.90
N LEU A 137 3.16 5.84 -8.06
CA LEU A 137 2.35 6.09 -6.87
C LEU A 137 0.93 6.46 -7.26
N GLY A 138 0.76 7.39 -8.21
CA GLY A 138 -0.56 7.76 -8.72
C GLY A 138 -1.33 6.55 -9.26
N SER A 139 -0.67 5.68 -10.02
CA SER A 139 -1.29 4.47 -10.55
C SER A 139 -1.65 3.49 -9.43
N ILE A 140 -0.80 3.28 -8.42
CA ILE A 140 -1.12 2.42 -7.26
C ILE A 140 -2.40 2.89 -6.57
N PHE A 141 -2.52 4.16 -6.21
CA PHE A 141 -3.67 4.64 -5.44
C PHE A 141 -4.95 4.68 -6.25
N PHE A 142 -4.89 5.21 -7.48
CA PHE A 142 -6.06 5.28 -8.34
C PHE A 142 -6.48 3.87 -8.81
N GLY A 143 -5.52 3.03 -9.19
CA GLY A 143 -5.78 1.66 -9.58
C GLY A 143 -6.34 0.81 -8.44
N LEU A 144 -5.87 1.02 -7.20
CA LEU A 144 -6.45 0.35 -6.03
C LEU A 144 -7.91 0.78 -5.81
N GLU A 145 -8.22 2.07 -5.95
CA GLU A 145 -9.61 2.56 -5.86
C GLU A 145 -10.48 1.92 -6.94
N THR A 146 -10.04 1.88 -8.20
CA THR A 146 -10.74 1.19 -9.29
C THR A 146 -10.95 -0.29 -8.98
N ILE A 147 -9.92 -1.02 -8.54
CA ILE A 147 -10.02 -2.45 -8.20
C ILE A 147 -11.04 -2.71 -7.09
N LEU A 148 -11.11 -1.82 -6.09
CA LEU A 148 -11.99 -2.01 -4.93
C LEU A 148 -13.43 -1.57 -5.17
N THR A 149 -13.69 -0.71 -6.15
CA THR A 149 -15.00 -0.04 -6.31
C THR A 149 -15.69 -0.28 -7.66
N GLU A 150 -14.94 -0.72 -8.68
CA GLU A 150 -15.45 -0.96 -10.03
C GLU A 150 -15.32 -2.43 -10.44
N PRO A 151 -16.09 -2.90 -11.44
CA PRO A 151 -15.82 -4.18 -12.08
C PRO A 151 -14.41 -4.19 -12.70
N SER A 152 -13.45 -4.80 -12.01
CA SER A 152 -12.07 -4.88 -12.48
C SER A 152 -11.90 -5.91 -13.59
N ILE A 153 -11.05 -5.59 -14.57
CA ILE A 153 -10.58 -6.59 -15.54
C ILE A 153 -9.63 -7.60 -14.88
N GLU A 154 -9.55 -8.80 -15.43
CA GLU A 154 -8.51 -9.76 -15.05
C GLU A 154 -7.13 -9.16 -15.32
N ASN A 155 -6.18 -9.35 -14.39
CA ASN A 155 -4.80 -8.87 -14.50
C ASN A 155 -4.63 -7.33 -14.57
N HIS A 156 -5.51 -6.55 -13.92
CA HIS A 156 -5.47 -5.09 -13.97
C HIS A 156 -4.10 -4.51 -13.57
N VAL A 157 -3.49 -5.02 -12.49
CA VAL A 157 -2.21 -4.50 -11.98
C VAL A 157 -1.04 -4.87 -12.91
N GLU A 158 -1.08 -6.05 -13.52
CA GLU A 158 -0.13 -6.49 -14.53
C GLU A 158 -0.19 -5.56 -15.75
N GLU A 159 -1.38 -5.24 -16.26
CA GLU A 159 -1.55 -4.33 -17.39
C GLU A 159 -1.06 -2.91 -17.04
N MET A 160 -1.34 -2.42 -15.83
CA MET A 160 -0.77 -1.15 -15.34
C MET A 160 0.76 -1.18 -15.35
N MET A 161 1.37 -2.25 -14.82
CA MET A 161 2.82 -2.37 -14.77
C MET A 161 3.45 -2.54 -16.15
N TYR A 162 2.79 -3.22 -17.08
CA TYR A 162 3.22 -3.29 -18.48
C TYR A 162 3.32 -1.88 -19.09
N VAL A 163 2.28 -1.04 -18.92
CA VAL A 163 2.26 0.33 -19.45
C VAL A 163 3.34 1.19 -18.78
N VAL A 164 3.51 1.09 -17.47
CA VAL A 164 4.56 1.81 -16.73
C VAL A 164 5.95 1.42 -17.23
N LEU A 165 6.25 0.12 -17.28
CA LEU A 165 7.58 -0.39 -17.66
C LEU A 165 7.93 -0.01 -19.10
N HIS A 166 6.99 -0.13 -20.02
CA HIS A 166 7.20 0.32 -21.39
C HIS A 166 7.40 1.84 -21.46
N GLY A 167 6.59 2.60 -20.72
CA GLY A 167 6.67 4.07 -20.66
C GLY A 167 7.99 4.61 -20.12
N ILE A 168 8.70 3.84 -19.29
CA ILE A 168 10.03 4.21 -18.76
C ILE A 168 11.20 3.67 -19.59
N GLY A 169 10.93 3.05 -20.75
CA GLY A 169 11.94 2.74 -21.77
C GLY A 169 12.24 1.27 -22.02
N LEU A 170 11.51 0.33 -21.43
CA LEU A 170 11.65 -1.10 -21.76
C LEU A 170 10.99 -1.43 -23.10
N SER A 171 11.47 -2.46 -23.80
CA SER A 171 10.78 -2.97 -24.99
C SER A 171 9.42 -3.53 -24.60
N LYS A 172 8.50 -3.64 -25.57
CA LYS A 172 7.15 -4.18 -25.31
C LYS A 172 7.20 -5.61 -24.81
N GLU A 173 8.07 -6.41 -25.41
CA GLU A 173 8.25 -7.83 -25.11
C GLU A 173 8.79 -8.01 -23.70
N GLU A 174 9.81 -7.23 -23.33
CA GLU A 174 10.42 -7.30 -22.00
C GLU A 174 9.48 -6.76 -20.91
N ALA A 175 8.85 -5.61 -21.15
CA ALA A 175 7.87 -5.04 -20.23
C ALA A 175 6.72 -6.02 -19.95
N ARG A 176 6.21 -6.70 -20.99
CA ARG A 176 5.16 -7.72 -20.84
C ARG A 176 5.66 -8.92 -20.04
N ALA A 177 6.86 -9.42 -20.34
CA ALA A 177 7.44 -10.56 -19.62
C ALA A 177 7.61 -10.27 -18.13
N ILE A 178 8.11 -9.09 -17.76
CA ILE A 178 8.29 -8.68 -16.37
C ILE A 178 6.93 -8.44 -15.70
N ALA A 179 6.00 -7.74 -16.36
CA ALA A 179 4.70 -7.42 -15.77
C ALA A 179 3.90 -8.68 -15.42
N PHE A 180 3.98 -9.72 -16.24
CA PHE A 180 3.23 -10.98 -16.09
C PHE A 180 4.05 -12.11 -15.45
N MET A 181 5.24 -11.84 -14.93
CA MET A 181 6.04 -12.87 -14.27
C MET A 181 5.30 -13.44 -13.05
N PRO A 182 5.54 -14.71 -12.67
CA PRO A 182 5.05 -15.24 -11.41
C PRO A 182 5.53 -14.38 -10.23
N LEU A 183 4.64 -14.08 -9.29
CA LEU A 183 5.01 -13.38 -8.07
C LEU A 183 5.47 -14.39 -7.01
N PRO A 184 6.42 -14.01 -6.13
CA PRO A 184 6.75 -14.83 -4.99
C PRO A 184 5.54 -14.95 -4.05
N GLU A 185 5.41 -16.11 -3.41
CA GLU A 185 4.41 -16.30 -2.37
C GLU A 185 4.78 -15.47 -1.16
N THR A 186 3.95 -14.47 -0.88
CA THR A 186 4.03 -13.73 0.37
C THR A 186 3.22 -14.47 1.42
N GLY A 187 3.90 -14.91 2.47
CA GLY A 187 3.26 -15.52 3.64
C GLY A 187 2.30 -14.56 4.35
N THR A 188 1.86 -14.95 5.55
CA THR A 188 1.04 -14.03 6.37
C THR A 188 1.89 -12.85 6.82
N VAL A 189 1.34 -11.63 6.77
CA VAL A 189 2.00 -10.46 7.35
C VAL A 189 1.97 -10.59 8.87
N PHE A 190 3.13 -10.84 9.48
CA PHE A 190 3.30 -10.92 10.91
C PHE A 190 3.70 -9.54 11.45
N GLY A 191 2.71 -8.82 11.97
CA GLY A 191 2.93 -7.53 12.61
C GLY A 191 1.87 -7.25 13.67
N PRO A 192 2.11 -6.31 14.60
CA PRO A 192 1.24 -6.04 15.73
C PRO A 192 -0.19 -5.60 15.37
N ILE A 193 -0.44 -5.16 14.12
CA ILE A 193 -1.74 -4.68 13.65
C ILE A 193 -2.39 -5.69 12.70
N LEU A 194 -1.76 -6.06 11.59
CA LEU A 194 -2.41 -6.90 10.56
C LEU A 194 -2.67 -8.34 11.02
N SER A 195 -1.89 -8.87 11.95
CA SER A 195 -2.17 -10.17 12.57
C SER A 195 -3.52 -10.19 13.29
N THR A 196 -3.87 -9.09 13.97
CA THR A 196 -5.11 -9.00 14.75
C THR A 196 -6.36 -9.01 13.89
N LEU A 197 -6.32 -8.51 12.65
CA LEU A 197 -7.45 -8.57 11.71
C LEU A 197 -7.80 -10.01 11.31
N LYS A 198 -6.79 -10.88 11.19
CA LYS A 198 -7.00 -12.27 10.81
C LYS A 198 -7.56 -13.09 11.97
N GLU A 199 -7.10 -12.80 13.19
CA GLU A 199 -7.52 -13.49 14.42
C GLU A 199 -8.96 -13.16 14.83
N THR A 200 -9.41 -11.93 14.62
CA THR A 200 -10.76 -11.49 15.05
C THR A 200 -11.86 -11.78 14.03
N GLY A 201 -11.53 -12.27 12.83
CA GLY A 201 -12.51 -12.47 11.74
C GLY A 201 -13.12 -11.17 11.18
N ILE A 202 -12.66 -10.01 11.68
CA ILE A 202 -13.06 -8.68 11.25
C ILE A 202 -12.44 -8.45 9.88
N GLY A 203 -13.22 -8.64 8.80
CA GLY A 203 -12.75 -8.52 7.42
C GLY A 203 -13.24 -9.60 6.45
N ARG A 204 -14.02 -10.59 6.90
CA ARG A 204 -14.84 -11.38 5.97
C ARG A 204 -16.02 -10.53 5.51
N ALA A 205 -15.88 -9.90 4.34
CA ALA A 205 -17.07 -9.53 3.59
C ALA A 205 -17.90 -10.81 3.39
N SER A 206 -19.13 -10.80 3.88
CA SER A 206 -20.12 -11.79 3.46
C SER A 206 -20.29 -11.60 1.96
N ILE A 207 -19.78 -12.56 1.19
CA ILE A 207 -20.07 -12.70 -0.24
C ILE A 207 -21.52 -13.14 -0.38
#